data_AF-A0A6S7BCE2-F1
#
_entry.id   AF-A0A6S7BCE2-F1
#
_cell.length_a   1.000
_cell.length_b   1.000
_cell.length_c   1.000
_cell.angle_alpha   90.00
_cell.angle_beta   90.00
_cell.angle_gamma   90.00
#
_symmetry.space_group_name_H-M   'P 1'
#
loop_
_entity.id
_entity.type
_entity.pdbx_description
1 polymer ?
#
loop_
_entity_poly.entity_id
_entity_poly.type
_entity_poly.pdbx_seq_one_letter_code
_entity_poly.pdbx_strand_id
1 'polypeptide(L)'
;MRNSLIILVLLAASACMSGCGIVPVPKNTVQVLTPPDDLLQDCNHAPRPADNTVNGLMLGIVNERNVVESCDWSDKAALRAWKAGATATTPTPQK
;
A
#
# COMPACT_ATOMS: atom_id res chain seq x y z
N MET A 1 -24.24 59.66 -24.00
CA MET A 1 -23.35 58.86 -24.88
C MET A 1 -21.98 58.58 -24.25
N ARG A 2 -21.31 59.55 -23.58
CA ARG A 2 -19.97 59.37 -22.98
C ARG A 2 -19.92 58.36 -21.81
N ASN A 3 -20.97 58.29 -21.00
CA ASN A 3 -21.04 57.36 -19.86
C ASN A 3 -21.30 55.90 -20.26
N SER A 4 -21.96 55.67 -21.39
CA SER A 4 -22.27 54.33 -21.89
C SER A 4 -21.03 53.58 -22.40
N LEU A 5 -20.05 54.31 -22.93
CA LEU A 5 -18.78 53.75 -23.39
C LEU A 5 -17.89 53.30 -22.23
N ILE A 6 -17.91 54.02 -21.10
CA ILE A 6 -17.11 53.67 -19.92
C ILE A 6 -17.63 52.37 -19.28
N ILE A 7 -18.96 52.20 -19.22
CA ILE A 7 -19.59 51.00 -18.67
C ILE A 7 -19.27 49.76 -19.53
N LEU A 8 -19.26 49.90 -20.85
CA LEU A 8 -18.89 48.82 -21.77
C LEU A 8 -17.43 48.38 -21.64
N VAL A 9 -16.51 49.34 -21.43
CA VAL A 9 -15.08 49.03 -21.21
C VAL A 9 -14.85 48.33 -19.87
N LEU A 10 -15.56 48.74 -18.82
CA LEU A 10 -15.47 48.12 -17.50
C LEU A 10 -16.05 46.69 -17.48
N LEU A 11 -17.15 46.43 -18.20
CA LEU A 11 -17.70 45.07 -18.33
C LEU A 11 -16.76 44.14 -19.12
N ALA A 12 -16.11 44.65 -20.17
CA ALA A 12 -15.17 43.85 -20.97
C ALA A 12 -13.90 43.49 -20.17
N ALA A 13 -13.40 44.39 -19.33
CA ALA A 13 -12.23 44.14 -18.49
C ALA A 13 -12.48 43.08 -17.40
N SER A 14 -13.71 42.99 -16.89
CA SER A 14 -14.08 42.01 -15.86
C SER A 14 -14.17 40.56 -16.37
N ALA A 15 -14.27 40.35 -17.69
CA ALA A 15 -14.39 39.02 -18.27
C ALA A 15 -13.05 38.28 -18.41
N CYS A 16 -11.92 38.99 -18.35
CA CYS A 16 -10.59 38.40 -18.56
C CYS A 16 -9.94 37.86 -17.28
N MET A 17 -10.48 38.13 -16.08
CA MET A 17 -9.86 37.74 -14.81
C MET A 17 -10.48 36.51 -14.14
N SER A 18 -11.53 35.92 -14.71
CA SER A 18 -12.21 34.76 -14.13
C SER A 18 -11.71 33.41 -14.67
N GLY A 19 -10.56 33.42 -15.36
CA GLY A 19 -10.00 32.27 -16.06
C GLY A 19 -9.02 31.40 -15.26
N CYS A 20 -9.01 31.42 -13.93
CA CYS A 20 -8.41 30.31 -13.16
C CYS A 20 -9.44 29.18 -13.11
N GLY A 21 -9.73 28.61 -14.29
CA GLY A 21 -10.49 27.38 -14.40
C GLY A 21 -9.80 26.34 -13.53
N ILE A 22 -10.56 25.79 -12.59
CA ILE A 22 -10.17 24.67 -11.76
C ILE A 22 -9.78 23.55 -12.73
N VAL A 23 -8.48 23.41 -13.03
CA VAL A 23 -7.97 22.30 -13.82
C VAL A 23 -8.38 21.07 -13.03
N PRO A 24 -9.22 20.17 -13.58
CA PRO A 24 -9.51 18.92 -12.91
C PRO A 24 -8.19 18.18 -12.84
N VAL A 25 -7.57 18.13 -11.66
CA VAL A 25 -6.43 17.27 -11.44
C VAL A 25 -6.95 15.86 -11.72
N PRO A 26 -6.42 15.15 -12.72
CA PRO A 26 -6.83 13.78 -12.98
C PRO A 26 -6.58 12.99 -11.69
N LYS A 27 -7.66 12.52 -11.07
CA LYS A 27 -7.59 11.60 -9.93
C LYS A 27 -7.10 10.26 -10.45
N ASN A 28 -5.80 10.16 -10.70
CA ASN A 28 -5.18 8.86 -10.89
C ASN A 28 -5.25 8.14 -9.54
N THR A 29 -6.25 7.29 -9.38
CA THR A 29 -6.30 6.32 -8.29
C THR A 29 -5.15 5.34 -8.50
N VAL A 30 -4.01 5.63 -7.86
CA VAL A 30 -2.92 4.67 -7.75
C VAL A 30 -3.44 3.52 -6.90
N GLN A 31 -3.71 2.37 -7.52
CA GLN A 31 -3.98 1.15 -6.76
C GLN A 31 -2.65 0.67 -6.19
N VAL A 32 -2.47 0.78 -4.88
CA VAL A 32 -1.32 0.20 -4.21
C VAL A 32 -1.59 -1.29 -4.09
N LEU A 33 -0.94 -2.09 -4.94
CA LEU A 33 -0.96 -3.54 -4.82
C LEU A 33 -0.26 -3.89 -3.51
N THR A 34 -0.94 -4.58 -2.59
CA THR A 34 -0.35 -5.07 -1.35
C THR A 34 -0.14 -6.58 -1.45
N PRO A 35 0.83 -7.14 -0.71
CA PRO A 35 1.06 -8.58 -0.73
C PRO A 35 -0.15 -9.31 -0.10
N PRO A 36 -0.57 -10.44 -0.68
CA PRO A 36 -1.57 -11.34 -0.10
C PRO A 36 -1.26 -11.78 1.34
N ASP A 37 -2.30 -12.04 2.14
CA ASP A 37 -2.21 -12.31 3.58
C ASP A 37 -1.59 -13.67 3.93
N ASP A 38 -1.70 -14.64 3.02
CA ASP A 38 -1.07 -15.96 3.11
C ASP A 38 0.46 -15.86 3.05
N LEU A 39 1.00 -14.93 2.25
CA LEU A 39 2.43 -14.66 2.19
C LEU A 39 2.98 -14.04 3.49
N LEU A 40 2.12 -13.39 4.28
CA LEU A 40 2.48 -12.74 5.53
C LEU A 40 2.49 -13.66 6.74
N GLN A 41 1.94 -14.87 6.63
CA GLN A 41 1.88 -15.82 7.75
C GLN A 41 3.27 -16.27 8.17
N ASP A 42 3.48 -16.49 9.46
CA ASP A 42 4.68 -17.14 9.96
C ASP A 42 4.74 -18.59 9.47
N CYS A 43 5.95 -19.12 9.37
CA CYS A 43 6.16 -20.51 9.02
C CYS A 43 5.61 -21.40 10.14
N ASN A 44 4.95 -22.51 9.78
CA ASN A 44 4.62 -23.53 10.76
C ASN A 44 5.90 -24.12 11.37
N HIS A 45 5.77 -24.75 12.53
CA HIS A 45 6.81 -25.59 13.11
C HIS A 45 6.58 -27.04 12.73
N ALA A 46 7.65 -27.84 12.72
CA ALA A 46 7.49 -29.28 12.59
C ALA A 46 6.79 -29.87 13.83
N PRO A 47 6.14 -31.04 13.69
CA PRO A 47 5.62 -31.77 14.84
C PRO A 47 6.74 -32.11 15.83
N ARG A 48 6.42 -32.09 17.12
CA ARG A 48 7.34 -32.52 18.17
C ARG A 48 7.85 -33.94 17.89
N PRO A 49 9.14 -34.24 18.16
CA PRO A 49 9.67 -35.60 18.06
C PRO A 49 8.82 -36.62 18.82
N ALA A 50 8.61 -37.79 18.21
CA ALA A 50 7.79 -38.86 18.77
C ALA A 50 8.41 -39.50 20.03
N ASP A 51 9.73 -39.38 20.19
CA ASP A 51 10.46 -39.87 21.35
C ASP A 51 11.58 -38.90 21.75
N ASN A 52 12.21 -39.16 22.90
CA ASN A 52 13.32 -38.39 23.47
C ASN A 52 14.69 -39.05 23.22
N THR A 53 14.80 -39.91 22.21
CA THR A 53 16.06 -40.53 21.83
C THR A 53 16.89 -39.59 20.94
N VAL A 54 18.18 -39.88 20.80
CA VAL A 54 19.05 -39.16 19.85
C VAL A 54 18.50 -39.24 18.42
N ASN A 55 17.96 -40.40 18.04
CA ASN A 55 17.36 -40.59 16.72
C ASN A 55 16.10 -39.74 16.53
N GLY A 56 15.21 -39.71 17.53
CA GLY A 56 14.01 -38.87 17.50
C GLY A 56 14.33 -37.39 17.43
N LEU A 57 15.33 -36.93 18.17
CA LEU A 57 15.81 -35.54 18.09
C LEU A 57 16.38 -35.20 16.71
N MET A 58 17.20 -36.08 16.15
CA MET A 58 17.79 -35.89 14.83
C MET A 58 16.72 -35.80 13.73
N LEU A 59 15.73 -36.69 13.75
CA LEU A 59 14.58 -36.62 12.84
C LEU A 59 13.75 -35.34 13.05
N GLY A 60 13.58 -34.91 14.30
CA GLY A 60 12.95 -33.63 14.63
C GLY A 60 13.64 -32.43 13.99
N ILE A 61 14.97 -32.34 14.12
CA ILE A 61 15.76 -31.25 13.54
C ILE A 61 15.69 -31.26 12.01
N VAL A 62 15.74 -32.45 11.38
CA VAL A 62 15.58 -32.58 9.93
C VAL A 62 14.20 -32.10 9.48
N ASN A 63 13.15 -32.47 10.21
CA ASN A 63 11.80 -32.03 9.89
C ASN A 63 11.62 -30.52 10.06
N GLU A 64 12.17 -29.91 11.13
CA GLU A 64 12.16 -28.45 11.31
C GLU A 64 12.88 -27.74 10.16
N ARG A 65 14.05 -28.24 9.74
CA ARG A 65 14.75 -27.72 8.57
C ARG A 65 13.92 -27.78 7.31
N ASN A 66 13.25 -28.91 7.04
CA ASN A 66 12.38 -29.04 5.86
C ASN A 66 11.24 -28.02 5.88
N VAL A 67 10.63 -27.77 7.04
CA VAL A 67 9.56 -26.78 7.17
C VAL A 67 10.11 -25.36 6.95
N VAL A 68 11.26 -25.03 7.54
CA VAL A 68 11.93 -23.73 7.37
C VAL A 68 12.39 -23.51 5.93
N GLU A 69 12.91 -24.52 5.24
CA GLU A 69 13.35 -24.42 3.84
C GLU A 69 12.17 -24.32 2.87
N SER A 70 11.06 -25.02 3.14
CA SER A 70 9.84 -24.93 2.33
C SER A 70 9.12 -23.59 2.48
N CYS A 71 9.29 -22.94 3.63
CA CYS A 71 8.78 -21.61 3.88
C CYS A 71 9.81 -20.62 3.37
N ASP A 72 9.68 -20.21 2.10
CA ASP A 72 10.56 -19.21 1.51
C ASP A 72 10.54 -17.94 2.38
N TRP A 73 11.68 -17.70 3.02
CA TRP A 73 11.88 -16.71 4.06
C TRP A 73 12.16 -15.34 3.47
N SER A 74 12.11 -15.17 2.14
CA SER A 74 12.48 -13.95 1.41
C SER A 74 11.66 -12.74 1.90
N ASP A 75 12.13 -12.25 3.03
CA ASP A 75 11.77 -11.12 3.82
C ASP A 75 10.27 -10.91 4.10
N LYS A 76 9.63 -11.87 4.80
CA LYS A 76 8.28 -11.68 5.37
C LYS A 76 8.18 -10.40 6.21
N ALA A 77 9.27 -10.00 6.87
CA ALA A 77 9.34 -8.73 7.58
C ALA A 77 9.25 -7.54 6.62
N ALA A 78 9.96 -7.55 5.50
CA ALA A 78 9.79 -6.55 4.44
C ALA A 78 8.40 -6.55 3.82
N LEU A 79 7.77 -7.72 3.59
CA LEU A 79 6.38 -7.78 3.09
C LEU A 79 5.39 -7.15 4.07
N ARG A 80 5.55 -7.41 5.37
CA ARG A 80 4.74 -6.77 6.43
C ARG A 80 5.00 -5.26 6.49
N ALA A 81 6.26 -4.83 6.39
CA ALA A 81 6.63 -3.42 6.38
C ALA A 81 6.05 -2.70 5.16
N TRP A 82 6.09 -3.34 3.99
CA TRP A 82 5.49 -2.82 2.77
C TRP A 82 3.98 -2.66 2.92
N LYS A 83 3.27 -3.70 3.39
CA LYS A 83 1.82 -3.61 3.63
C LYS A 83 1.47 -2.51 4.63
N ALA A 84 2.23 -2.39 5.72
CA ALA A 84 2.03 -1.33 6.71
C ALA A 84 2.22 0.07 6.10
N GLY A 85 3.29 0.27 5.32
CA GLY A 85 3.54 1.53 4.60
C GLY A 85 2.47 1.87 3.57
N ALA A 86 1.98 0.87 2.82
CA ALA A 86 0.89 1.03 1.87
C ALA A 86 -0.42 1.49 2.56
N THR A 87 -0.75 0.89 3.70
CA THR A 87 -1.93 1.31 4.48
C THR A 87 -1.79 2.71 5.06
N ALA A 88 -0.59 3.12 5.48
CA ALA A 88 -0.34 4.46 6.01
C ALA A 88 -0.42 5.57 4.93
N THR A 89 -0.17 5.23 3.67
CA THR A 89 -0.16 6.19 2.55
C THR A 89 -1.52 6.32 1.86
N THR A 90 -2.47 5.42 2.17
CA THR A 90 -3.82 5.51 1.62
C THR A 90 -4.55 6.68 2.31
N PRO A 91 -4.95 7.74 1.58
CA PRO A 91 -5.67 8.86 2.19
C PRO A 91 -6.98 8.32 2.75
N THR A 92 -7.13 8.36 4.07
CA THR A 92 -8.40 8.08 4.73
C THR A 92 -9.44 9.04 4.14
N PRO A 93 -10.61 8.56 3.67
CA PRO A 93 -11.68 9.46 3.28
C PRO A 93 -12.01 10.32 4.50
N GLN A 94 -11.67 11.62 4.44
CA GLN A 94 -12.12 12.56 5.46
C GLN A 94 -13.65 12.59 5.38
N LYS A 95 -14.29 12.09 6.43
CA LYS A 95 -15.74 12.15 6.62
C LYS A 95 -16.19 13.58 6.85
#